data_AF-A0A7C5YAV6-F1
#
_entry.id   AF-A0A7C5YAV6-F1
#
_cell.length_a   1.000
_cell.length_b   1.000
_cell.length_c   1.000
_cell.angle_alpha   90.00
_cell.angle_beta   90.00
_cell.angle_gamma   90.00
#
_symmetry.space_group_name_H-M   'P 1'
#
loop_
_entity.id
_entity.type
_entity.pdbx_description
1 polymer ?
#
loop_
_entity_poly.entity_id
_entity_poly.type
_entity_poly.pdbx_seq_one_letter_code
_entity_poly.pdbx_strand_id
1 'polypeptide(L)'
;ARTRLFLMFIANELVLALNCRSLVYTNFEAKPHKWLWLAVAWEVILITTILTVPKVASLLHLTTPTTTDLLWIFGGAAYVYTAVEVSKVIRRRGLKPITE
;
A
#
# COMPACT_ATOMS: atom_id res chain seq x y z
N ALA A 1 18.68 -4.12 -5.86
CA ALA A 1 17.76 -5.26 -5.61
C ALA A 1 17.12 -5.21 -4.22
N ARG A 2 17.90 -5.19 -3.12
CA ARG A 2 17.38 -5.15 -1.74
C ARG A 2 16.48 -3.95 -1.45
N THR A 3 16.94 -2.74 -1.75
CA THR A 3 16.15 -1.50 -1.58
C THR A 3 14.81 -1.57 -2.32
N ARG A 4 14.82 -2.03 -3.58
CA ARG A 4 13.61 -2.19 -4.38
C ARG A 4 12.61 -3.12 -3.68
N LEU A 5 13.04 -4.30 -3.24
CA LEU A 5 12.17 -5.25 -2.56
C LEU A 5 11.64 -4.71 -1.23
N PHE A 6 12.48 -4.03 -0.44
CA PHE A 6 12.09 -3.40 0.81
C PHE A 6 11.02 -2.33 0.61
N LEU A 7 11.24 -1.41 -0.33
CA LEU A 7 10.28 -0.35 -0.64
C LEU A 7 9.01 -0.89 -1.31
N MET A 8 9.11 -1.92 -2.14
CA MET A 8 7.94 -2.63 -2.69
C MET A 8 7.09 -3.25 -1.59
N PHE A 9 7.73 -3.91 -0.62
CA PHE A 9 7.02 -4.50 0.52
C PHE A 9 6.24 -3.42 1.29
N ILE A 10 6.89 -2.33 1.67
CA ILE A 10 6.22 -1.25 2.41
C ILE A 10 5.11 -0.59 1.58
N ALA A 11 5.34 -0.34 0.29
CA ALA A 11 4.31 0.22 -0.58
C ALA A 11 3.08 -0.71 -0.69
N ASN A 12 3.29 -2.02 -0.79
CA ASN A 12 2.22 -3.00 -0.81
C ASN A 12 1.46 -3.05 0.54
N GLU A 13 2.17 -2.97 1.67
CA GLU A 13 1.54 -2.92 3.00
C GLU A 13 0.70 -1.65 3.19
N LEU A 14 1.16 -0.49 2.72
CA LEU A 14 0.36 0.75 2.74
C LEU A 14 -0.91 0.63 1.90
N VAL A 15 -0.78 0.06 0.70
CA VAL A 15 -1.93 -0.24 -0.18
C VAL A 15 -2.89 -1.23 0.47
N LEU A 16 -2.36 -2.29 1.10
CA LEU A 16 -3.16 -3.28 1.80
C LEU A 16 -3.85 -2.66 3.01
N ALA A 17 -3.19 -1.83 3.80
CA ALA A 17 -3.79 -1.14 4.94
C ALA A 17 -4.98 -0.26 4.50
N LEU A 18 -4.82 0.47 3.38
CA LEU A 18 -5.90 1.25 2.78
C LEU A 18 -7.06 0.36 2.33
N ASN A 19 -6.78 -0.78 1.69
CA ASN A 19 -7.79 -1.71 1.20
C ASN A 19 -8.49 -2.47 2.33
N CYS A 20 -7.75 -2.99 3.30
CA CYS A 20 -8.22 -3.80 4.42
C CYS A 20 -9.06 -3.00 5.42
N ARG A 21 -9.05 -1.67 5.30
CA ARG A 21 -9.99 -0.78 5.99
C ARG A 21 -11.46 -1.20 5.81
N SER A 22 -11.77 -1.81 4.67
CA SER A 22 -13.04 -2.48 4.47
C SER A 22 -12.84 -3.69 3.55
N LEU A 23 -13.14 -4.87 4.06
CA LEU A 23 -13.12 -6.08 3.24
C LEU A 23 -14.28 -6.08 2.23
N VAL A 24 -15.41 -5.44 2.52
CA VAL A 24 -16.66 -5.57 1.74
C VAL A 24 -16.85 -4.41 0.76
N TYR A 25 -16.80 -3.18 1.25
CA TYR A 25 -16.94 -1.96 0.45
C TYR A 25 -15.60 -1.57 -0.20
N THR A 26 -15.70 -1.00 -1.41
CA THR A 26 -14.56 -0.39 -2.11
C THR A 26 -14.03 0.82 -1.35
N ASN A 27 -12.80 1.24 -1.68
CA ASN A 27 -12.20 2.41 -1.05
C ASN A 27 -12.97 3.71 -1.32
N PHE A 28 -13.77 3.75 -2.40
CA PHE A 28 -14.59 4.91 -2.76
C PHE A 28 -15.93 4.97 -1.99
N GLU A 29 -16.51 3.82 -1.65
CA GLU A 29 -17.78 3.74 -0.93
C GLU A 29 -17.59 3.91 0.59
N ALA A 30 -16.46 3.43 1.11
CA ALA A 30 -16.21 3.41 2.53
C ALA A 30 -15.78 4.81 3.03
N LYS A 31 -16.34 5.32 4.14
CA LYS A 31 -15.97 6.64 4.75
C LYS A 31 -14.49 6.78 5.21
N PRO A 32 -13.66 7.68 4.69
CA PRO A 32 -12.22 7.71 5.02
C PRO A 32 -11.94 7.77 6.53
N HIS A 33 -11.07 6.89 7.03
CA HIS A 33 -10.69 6.84 8.45
C HIS A 33 -9.51 7.78 8.72
N LYS A 34 -9.73 8.85 9.49
CA LYS A 34 -8.75 9.93 9.70
C LYS A 34 -7.41 9.43 10.26
N TRP A 35 -7.44 8.52 11.23
CA TRP A 35 -6.23 7.95 11.83
C TRP A 35 -5.45 7.05 10.87
N LEU A 36 -6.15 6.39 9.93
CA LEU A 36 -5.47 5.56 8.94
C LEU A 36 -4.65 6.43 7.99
N TRP A 37 -5.24 7.54 7.54
CA TRP A 37 -4.52 8.51 6.72
C TRP A 37 -3.33 9.13 7.45
N LEU A 38 -3.50 9.44 8.74
CA LEU A 38 -2.39 9.91 9.57
C LEU A 38 -1.28 8.86 9.68
N ALA A 39 -1.62 7.60 9.90
CA ALA A 39 -0.65 6.51 9.97
C ALA A 39 0.08 6.30 8.62
N VAL A 40 -0.64 6.36 7.50
CA VAL A 40 -0.05 6.27 6.15
C VAL A 40 0.91 7.44 5.90
N ALA A 41 0.48 8.67 6.20
CA ALA A 41 1.33 9.85 6.04
C ALA A 41 2.58 9.77 6.95
N TRP A 42 2.40 9.30 8.18
CA TRP A 42 3.49 9.09 9.13
C TRP A 42 4.49 8.07 8.62
N GLU A 43 4.02 6.94 8.10
CA GLU A 43 4.90 5.90 7.56
C GLU A 43 5.70 6.42 6.35
N VAL A 44 5.08 7.18 5.45
CA VAL A 44 5.77 7.84 4.33
C VAL A 44 6.87 8.78 4.82
N ILE A 45 6.63 9.53 5.91
CA ILE A 45 7.63 10.39 6.54
C ILE A 45 8.79 9.56 7.09
N LEU A 46 8.51 8.46 7.80
CA LEU A 46 9.54 7.58 8.36
C LEU A 46 10.41 6.95 7.27
N ILE A 47 9.81 6.41 6.20
CA ILE A 47 10.55 5.84 5.07
C ILE A 47 11.45 6.90 4.43
N THR A 48 10.90 8.09 4.19
CA THR A 48 11.66 9.21 3.60
C THR A 48 12.82 9.63 4.50
N THR A 49 12.60 9.68 5.81
CA THR A 49 13.64 9.98 6.81
C THR A 49 14.74 8.91 6.80
N ILE A 50 14.36 7.63 6.73
CA ILE A 50 15.32 6.51 6.64
C ILE A 50 16.19 6.63 5.38
N LEU A 51 15.60 6.96 4.23
CA LEU A 51 16.31 7.09 2.96
C LEU A 51 17.20 8.34 2.88
N THR A 52 16.83 9.42 3.56
CA THR A 52 17.57 10.70 3.51
C THR A 52 18.72 10.75 4.51
N VAL A 53 18.64 10.02 5.63
CA VAL A 53 19.70 9.98 6.64
C VAL A 53 20.73 8.89 6.27
N PRO A 54 21.94 9.25 5.80
CA PRO A 54 22.87 8.28 5.20
C PRO A 54 23.32 7.19 6.18
N LYS A 55 23.48 7.55 7.47
CA LYS A 55 23.84 6.61 8.53
C LYS A 55 22.79 5.51 8.71
N VAL A 56 21.51 5.86 8.63
CA VAL A 56 20.40 4.90 8.81
C VAL A 56 20.25 4.04 7.56
N ALA A 57 20.28 4.67 6.38
CA ALA A 57 20.25 3.97 5.10
C ALA A 57 21.39 2.96 4.97
N SER A 58 22.61 3.31 5.39
CA SER A 58 23.77 2.41 5.31
C SER A 58 23.64 1.18 6.20
N LEU A 59 23.00 1.28 7.38
CA LEU A 59 22.78 0.15 8.28
C LEU A 59 21.85 -0.90 7.67
N LEU A 60 20.84 -0.43 6.93
CA LEU A 60 19.90 -1.28 6.20
C LEU A 60 20.44 -1.66 4.80
N HIS A 61 21.62 -1.17 4.43
CA HIS A 61 22.21 -1.26 3.10
C HIS A 61 21.23 -0.83 1.99
N LEU A 62 20.54 0.28 2.24
CA LEU A 62 19.64 0.91 1.29
C LEU A 62 20.41 1.88 0.40
N THR A 63 20.01 1.92 -0.85
CA THR A 63 20.52 2.83 -1.88
C THR A 63 19.36 3.64 -2.43
N THR A 64 19.62 4.83 -2.95
CA THR A 64 18.58 5.62 -3.60
C THR A 64 17.92 4.81 -4.74
N PRO A 65 16.58 4.69 -4.76
CA PRO A 65 15.90 3.94 -5.80
C PRO A 65 16.05 4.66 -7.15
N THR A 66 16.29 3.88 -8.20
CA THR A 66 16.32 4.38 -9.58
C THR A 66 14.90 4.62 -10.11
N THR A 67 14.75 5.34 -11.21
CA THR A 67 13.45 5.51 -11.88
C THR A 67 12.79 4.18 -12.24
N THR A 68 13.58 3.19 -12.65
CA THR A 68 13.08 1.83 -12.91
C THR A 68 12.61 1.15 -11.64
N ASP A 69 13.30 1.33 -10.51
CA ASP A 69 12.85 0.78 -9.22
C ASP A 69 11.51 1.42 -8.80
N LEU A 70 11.34 2.73 -8.98
CA LEU A 70 10.08 3.42 -8.70
C LEU A 70 8.93 2.85 -9.55
N LEU A 71 9.17 2.57 -10.83
CA LEU A 71 8.17 1.95 -11.69
C LEU A 71 7.72 0.57 -11.15
N TRP A 72 8.66 -0.25 -10.69
CA TRP A 72 8.33 -1.54 -10.05
C TRP A 72 7.58 -1.37 -8.73
N ILE A 73 7.97 -0.40 -7.91
CA ILE A 73 7.32 -0.10 -6.62
C ILE A 73 5.87 0.32 -6.83
N PHE A 74 5.64 1.36 -7.65
CA PHE A 74 4.29 1.87 -7.91
C PHE A 74 3.46 0.89 -8.74
N GLY A 75 4.05 0.21 -9.72
CA GLY A 75 3.37 -0.79 -10.53
C GLY A 75 2.90 -1.99 -9.71
N GLY A 76 3.76 -2.50 -8.82
CA GLY A 76 3.40 -3.58 -7.89
C GLY A 76 2.29 -3.16 -6.92
N ALA A 77 2.42 -1.98 -6.32
CA ALA A 77 1.41 -1.44 -5.40
C ALA A 77 0.06 -1.22 -6.11
N ALA A 78 0.04 -0.68 -7.32
CA ALA A 78 -1.17 -0.49 -8.12
C ALA A 78 -1.81 -1.83 -8.53
N TYR A 79 -1.00 -2.83 -8.86
CA TYR A 79 -1.48 -4.18 -9.14
C TYR A 79 -2.18 -4.79 -7.92
N VAL A 80 -1.55 -4.75 -6.75
CA VAL A 80 -2.13 -5.26 -5.50
C VAL A 80 -3.41 -4.50 -5.15
N TYR A 81 -3.40 -3.16 -5.24
CA TYR A 81 -4.58 -2.33 -4.99
C TYR A 81 -5.77 -2.78 -5.86
N THR A 82 -5.51 -2.89 -7.17
CA THR A 82 -6.55 -3.25 -8.14
C THR A 82 -7.05 -4.68 -7.92
N ALA A 83 -6.14 -5.63 -7.68
CA ALA A 83 -6.51 -7.02 -7.42
C ALA A 83 -7.42 -7.15 -6.20
N VAL A 84 -7.13 -6.42 -5.13
CA VAL A 84 -7.94 -6.42 -3.92
C VAL A 84 -9.29 -5.75 -4.16
N GLU A 85 -9.33 -4.55 -4.75
CA GLU A 85 -10.59 -3.87 -5.07
C GLU A 85 -11.50 -4.70 -5.99
N VAL A 86 -10.94 -5.31 -7.04
CA VAL A 86 -11.69 -6.22 -7.93
C VAL A 86 -12.25 -7.41 -7.16
N SER A 87 -11.46 -8.00 -6.25
CA SER A 87 -11.91 -9.12 -5.42
C SER A 87 -13.10 -8.73 -4.54
N LYS A 88 -13.13 -7.51 -4.00
CA LYS A 88 -14.28 -6.99 -3.22
C LYS A 88 -15.53 -6.89 -4.09
N VAL A 89 -15.39 -6.34 -5.30
CA VAL A 89 -16.50 -6.19 -6.25
C VAL A 89 -17.08 -7.55 -6.66
N ILE A 90 -16.22 -8.51 -6.99
CA ILE A 90 -16.64 -9.89 -7.33
C ILE A 90 -17.41 -10.50 -6.17
N ARG A 91 -16.86 -10.43 -4.95
CA ARG A 91 -17.51 -11.01 -3.76
C ARG A 91 -18.85 -10.37 -3.46
N ARG A 92 -18.99 -9.05 -3.63
CA ARG A 92 -20.26 -8.34 -3.48
C ARG A 92 -21.31 -8.80 -4.48
N ARG A 93 -20.93 -9.01 -5.75
CA ARG A 93 -21.85 -9.52 -6.77
C ARG A 93 -22.28 -10.97 -6.50
N GLY A 94 -21.43 -11.77 -5.86
CA GLY A 94 -21.74 -13.15 -5.46
C GLY A 94 -22.60 -13.27 -4.19
N LEU A 95 -22.64 -12.25 -3.33
CA LEU A 95 -23.53 -12.19 -2.17
C LEU A 95 -24.94 -11.80 -2.62
N LYS A 96 -25.76 -12.80 -2.98
CA LYS A 96 -27.20 -12.62 -3.21
C LYS A 96 -27.84 -12.18 -1.88
N PRO A 97 -28.64 -11.10 -1.81
CA PRO A 97 -29.36 -10.77 -0.59
C PRO A 97 -30.31 -11.92 -0.27
N ILE A 98 -30.25 -12.43 0.97
CA ILE A 98 -31.23 -13.36 1.49
C ILE A 98 -32.51 -12.53 1.63
N THR A 99 -33.42 -12.65 0.66
CA THR A 99 -34.76 -12.08 0.74
C THR A 99 -35.54 -12.90 1.76
N GLU A 100 -35.92 -12.27 2.88
CA GLU A 100 -36.97 -12.75 3.79
C GLU A 100 -38.36 -12.60 3.16
#